data_AF-A0A7S2SSQ9-F1
#
_entry.id   AF-A0A7S2SSQ9-F1
#
_cell.length_a   1.000
_cell.length_b   1.000
_cell.length_c   1.000
_cell.angle_alpha   90.00
_cell.angle_beta   90.00
_cell.angle_gamma   90.00
#
_symmetry.space_group_name_H-M   'P 1'
#
loop_
_entity.id
_entity.type
_entity.pdbx_description
1 polymer ?
#
loop_
_entity_poly.entity_id
_entity_poly.type
_entity_poly.pdbx_seq_one_letter_code
_entity_poly.pdbx_strand_id
1 'polypeptide(L)'
;VVALDGADRALCCCKAAPGSKPKSLRRSRLVALHPRRQGQVTCVVTHATDSFRTLANAQVQRGDRVVEIGASTGETAWRLARAVAAGEGGSGGSKSGSYVGVDCSEEMVATAKKAHPDLEFQLLDCLMEKYRFLALCEGADCIFIDIGGSRSAETVVLVLALLLKRMQPKLVVIKCEELVADLDANTTVDDSGEVQDAAAWFTAAVDAAAKSSESWGRKKDQRKIRHPLRHQRKLAPNGVEICRYYQFGECHRASDPGGCPYEHGLCYECLEPGHRALD
;
A
#
# COMPACT_ATOMS: atom_id res chain seq x y z
N VAL A 1 10.50 -10.68 -6.20
CA VAL A 1 10.29 -9.28 -6.63
C VAL A 1 10.67 -9.22 -8.10
N VAL A 2 9.89 -8.53 -8.92
CA VAL A 2 10.19 -8.30 -10.33
C VAL A 2 10.53 -6.84 -10.50
N ALA A 3 11.72 -6.54 -11.00
CA ALA A 3 12.14 -5.17 -11.30
C ALA A 3 11.89 -4.90 -12.79
N LEU A 4 11.15 -3.83 -13.10
CA LEU A 4 10.98 -3.38 -14.47
C LEU A 4 12.01 -2.28 -14.76
N ASP A 5 13.08 -2.67 -15.44
CA ASP A 5 14.08 -1.74 -15.94
C ASP A 5 13.50 -0.86 -17.08
N GLY A 6 14.06 0.35 -17.19
CA GLY A 6 13.71 1.36 -18.16
C GLY A 6 13.79 0.89 -19.62
N ALA A 7 12.84 1.41 -20.37
CA ALA A 7 12.68 1.38 -21.82
C ALA A 7 12.34 0.06 -22.55
N ASP A 8 12.75 -1.16 -22.16
CA ASP A 8 12.54 -2.29 -23.10
C ASP A 8 12.28 -3.72 -22.53
N ARG A 9 12.29 -3.94 -21.21
CA ARG A 9 12.12 -5.31 -20.67
C ARG A 9 10.70 -5.69 -20.23
N ALA A 10 9.80 -4.72 -20.10
CA ALA A 10 8.41 -4.98 -19.66
C ALA A 10 7.44 -5.45 -20.77
N LEU A 11 7.89 -5.58 -22.03
CA LEU A 11 7.01 -5.90 -23.18
C LEU A 11 7.18 -7.31 -23.75
N CYS A 12 8.09 -8.13 -23.22
CA CYS A 12 8.45 -9.38 -23.88
C CYS A 12 8.05 -10.65 -23.10
N CYS A 13 6.76 -10.95 -23.05
CA CYS A 13 6.29 -12.34 -22.93
C CYS A 13 5.75 -12.89 -24.26
N CYS A 14 5.94 -12.16 -25.37
CA CYS A 14 5.71 -12.65 -26.72
C CYS A 14 7.06 -12.62 -27.47
N LYS A 15 7.85 -13.71 -27.41
CA LYS A 15 9.00 -13.87 -28.30
C LYS A 15 8.51 -13.81 -29.75
N ALA A 16 8.71 -12.70 -30.43
CA ALA A 16 8.68 -12.68 -31.90
C ALA A 16 9.93 -13.40 -32.39
N ALA A 17 9.76 -14.34 -33.34
CA ALA A 17 10.87 -15.04 -33.96
C ALA A 17 11.85 -14.01 -34.59
N PRO A 18 13.17 -14.24 -34.51
CA PRO A 18 14.15 -13.33 -35.11
C PRO A 18 13.89 -13.19 -36.62
N GLY A 19 13.59 -11.97 -37.07
CA GLY A 19 13.41 -11.62 -38.49
C GLY A 19 12.06 -10.99 -38.89
N SER A 20 11.07 -10.85 -37.99
CA SER A 20 9.81 -10.19 -38.33
C SER A 20 9.85 -8.67 -38.13
N LYS A 21 9.54 -7.89 -39.18
CA LYS A 21 9.34 -6.43 -39.08
C LYS A 21 8.26 -6.09 -38.05
N PRO A 22 8.39 -4.99 -37.28
CA PRO A 22 7.38 -4.57 -36.31
C PRO A 22 6.09 -4.20 -37.04
N LYS A 23 5.11 -5.10 -37.02
CA LYS A 23 3.73 -4.79 -37.44
C LYS A 23 3.12 -3.90 -36.37
N SER A 24 2.34 -2.89 -36.77
CA SER A 24 1.61 -2.06 -35.81
C SER A 24 0.82 -2.97 -34.87
N LEU A 25 1.17 -2.94 -33.59
CA LEU A 25 0.53 -3.73 -32.55
C LEU A 25 -0.92 -3.24 -32.48
N ARG A 26 -1.83 -3.95 -33.15
CA ARG A 26 -3.24 -3.91 -32.78
C ARG A 26 -3.28 -4.09 -31.26
N ARG A 27 -4.05 -3.25 -30.56
CA ARG A 27 -4.35 -3.32 -29.11
C ARG A 27 -4.99 -4.68 -28.76
N SER A 28 -4.22 -5.74 -28.94
CA SER A 28 -4.49 -7.07 -28.43
C SER A 28 -4.58 -6.92 -26.92
N ARG A 29 -5.57 -7.60 -26.32
CA ARG A 29 -5.80 -7.62 -24.87
C ARG A 29 -4.43 -7.76 -24.20
N LEU A 30 -4.07 -6.79 -23.36
CA LEU A 30 -2.84 -6.84 -22.58
C LEU A 30 -2.89 -8.16 -21.80
N VAL A 31 -2.02 -9.11 -22.18
CA VAL A 31 -1.82 -10.33 -21.40
C VAL A 31 -1.21 -9.88 -20.08
N ALA A 32 -1.66 -10.47 -18.96
CA ALA A 32 -1.05 -10.20 -17.67
C ALA A 32 0.46 -10.42 -17.79
N LEU A 33 1.26 -9.36 -17.62
CA LEU A 33 2.71 -9.42 -17.88
C LEU A 33 3.43 -10.34 -16.89
N HIS A 34 2.80 -10.62 -15.74
CA HIS A 34 3.35 -11.50 -14.72
C HIS A 34 2.27 -12.49 -14.26
N PRO A 35 2.49 -13.82 -14.41
CA PRO A 35 1.52 -14.81 -13.97
C PRO A 35 1.37 -14.75 -12.44
N ARG A 36 0.11 -14.74 -11.97
CA ARG A 36 -0.19 -14.88 -10.54
C ARG A 36 0.07 -16.32 -10.13
N ARG A 37 1.12 -16.55 -9.34
CA ARG A 37 1.43 -17.87 -8.78
C ARG A 37 0.52 -18.10 -7.56
N GLN A 38 -0.15 -19.24 -7.51
CA GLN A 38 -1.05 -19.54 -6.39
C GLN A 38 -0.25 -19.61 -5.08
N GLY A 39 -0.71 -18.90 -4.05
CA GLY A 39 -0.07 -18.89 -2.73
C GLY A 39 1.23 -18.06 -2.64
N GLN A 40 1.58 -17.29 -3.67
CA GLN A 40 2.74 -16.40 -3.65
C GLN A 40 2.34 -14.96 -3.97
N VAL A 41 2.93 -14.02 -3.23
CA VAL A 41 2.77 -12.58 -3.51
C VAL A 41 3.77 -12.18 -4.59
N THR A 42 3.29 -11.64 -5.70
CA THR A 42 4.15 -11.04 -6.72
C THR A 42 4.29 -9.54 -6.45
N CYS A 43 5.50 -9.07 -6.17
CA CYS A 43 5.81 -7.64 -6.09
C CYS A 43 6.48 -7.17 -7.38
N VAL A 44 5.93 -6.15 -8.04
CA VAL A 44 6.47 -5.52 -9.26
C VAL A 44 6.88 -4.09 -8.94
N VAL A 45 8.13 -3.73 -9.19
CA VAL A 45 8.65 -2.37 -8.94
C VAL A 45 8.94 -1.67 -10.27
N THR A 46 8.55 -0.40 -10.36
CA THR A 46 8.78 0.47 -11.52
C THR A 46 9.16 1.87 -11.07
N HIS A 47 9.94 2.58 -11.86
CA HIS A 47 10.27 3.99 -11.62
C HIS A 47 9.26 4.92 -12.30
N ALA A 48 8.79 4.57 -13.51
CA ALA A 48 7.97 5.45 -14.33
C ALA A 48 6.46 5.37 -14.03
N THR A 49 5.80 6.52 -14.07
CA THR A 49 4.33 6.65 -13.93
C THR A 49 3.58 5.97 -15.06
N ASP A 50 4.09 6.03 -16.29
CA ASP A 50 3.44 5.40 -17.44
C ASP A 50 3.48 3.86 -17.35
N SER A 51 4.59 3.29 -16.89
CA SER A 51 4.71 1.87 -16.60
C SER A 51 3.77 1.45 -15.47
N PHE A 52 3.69 2.24 -14.39
CA PHE A 52 2.76 1.99 -13.29
C PHE A 52 1.29 1.96 -13.76
N ARG A 53 0.89 2.95 -14.57
CA ARG A 53 -0.47 3.01 -15.15
C ARG A 53 -0.72 1.91 -16.19
N THR A 54 0.32 1.47 -16.89
CA THR A 54 0.23 0.33 -17.82
C THR A 54 -0.04 -0.95 -17.04
N LEU A 55 0.68 -1.19 -15.94
CA LEU A 55 0.44 -2.32 -15.04
C LEU A 55 -0.95 -2.29 -14.43
N ALA A 56 -1.45 -1.12 -14.04
CA ALA A 56 -2.82 -0.95 -13.54
C ALA A 56 -3.89 -1.45 -14.53
N ASN A 57 -3.66 -1.26 -15.84
CA ASN A 57 -4.58 -1.76 -16.88
C ASN A 57 -4.35 -3.24 -17.24
N ALA A 58 -3.12 -3.74 -17.12
CA ALA A 58 -2.75 -5.07 -17.61
C ALA A 58 -2.85 -6.17 -16.56
N GLN A 59 -2.64 -5.85 -15.28
CA GLN A 59 -2.45 -6.84 -14.22
C GLN A 59 -3.68 -7.05 -13.35
N VAL A 60 -4.58 -6.07 -13.28
CA VAL A 60 -5.82 -6.16 -12.52
C VAL A 60 -6.85 -6.95 -13.31
N GLN A 61 -7.49 -7.90 -12.63
CA GLN A 61 -8.51 -8.78 -13.18
C GLN A 61 -9.89 -8.36 -12.68
N ARG A 62 -10.93 -8.77 -13.42
CA ARG A 62 -12.31 -8.57 -13.01
C ARG A 62 -12.55 -9.22 -11.65
N GLY A 63 -13.21 -8.46 -10.77
CA GLY A 63 -13.57 -8.93 -9.43
C GLY A 63 -12.45 -8.87 -8.40
N ASP A 64 -11.23 -8.45 -8.78
CA ASP A 64 -10.21 -8.15 -7.78
C ASP A 64 -10.68 -7.03 -6.84
N ARG A 65 -10.32 -7.16 -5.57
CA ARG A 65 -10.32 -6.05 -4.61
C ARG A 65 -8.99 -5.32 -4.67
N VAL A 66 -9.02 -4.05 -5.03
CA VAL A 66 -7.82 -3.23 -5.24
C VAL A 66 -7.72 -2.14 -4.18
N VAL A 67 -6.55 -2.00 -3.58
CA VAL A 67 -6.20 -0.84 -2.74
C VAL A 67 -5.08 -0.05 -3.40
N GLU A 68 -5.24 1.26 -3.50
CA GLU A 68 -4.22 2.17 -4.01
C GLU A 68 -3.74 3.10 -2.90
N ILE A 69 -2.42 3.17 -2.68
CA ILE A 69 -1.75 4.03 -1.71
C ILE A 69 -1.08 5.17 -2.45
N GLY A 70 -1.40 6.41 -2.06
CA GLY A 70 -0.98 7.60 -2.80
C GLY A 70 -1.85 7.86 -4.02
N ALA A 71 -3.17 7.75 -3.85
CA ALA A 71 -4.14 7.92 -4.94
C ALA A 71 -4.13 9.32 -5.57
N SER A 72 -3.55 10.33 -4.88
CA SER A 72 -3.41 11.69 -5.36
C SER A 72 -4.75 12.25 -5.88
N THR A 73 -4.81 12.76 -7.11
CA THR A 73 -6.03 13.29 -7.73
C THR A 73 -6.94 12.22 -8.37
N GLY A 74 -6.59 10.94 -8.28
CA GLY A 74 -7.42 9.81 -8.74
C GLY A 74 -7.21 9.36 -10.19
N GLU A 75 -6.18 9.84 -10.88
CA GLU A 75 -5.90 9.44 -12.27
C GLU A 75 -5.72 7.91 -12.43
N THR A 76 -4.94 7.30 -11.56
CA THR A 76 -4.73 5.84 -11.60
C THR A 76 -5.94 5.09 -11.03
N ALA A 77 -6.62 5.66 -10.03
CA ALA A 77 -7.87 5.13 -9.45
C ALA A 77 -8.91 4.75 -10.52
N TRP A 78 -9.17 5.67 -11.46
CA TRP A 78 -10.13 5.42 -12.54
C TRP A 78 -9.74 4.22 -13.43
N ARG A 79 -8.44 4.04 -13.67
CA ARG A 79 -7.92 2.92 -14.48
C ARG A 79 -8.11 1.59 -13.76
N LEU A 80 -7.78 1.55 -12.47
CA LEU A 80 -7.95 0.37 -11.61
C LEU A 80 -9.43 0.00 -11.46
N ALA A 81 -10.29 0.98 -11.14
CA ALA A 81 -11.73 0.78 -11.00
C ALA A 81 -12.37 0.26 -12.30
N ARG A 82 -11.94 0.77 -13.45
CA ARG A 82 -12.42 0.28 -14.75
C ARG A 82 -11.95 -1.16 -15.01
N ALA A 83 -10.72 -1.49 -14.67
CA ALA A 83 -10.17 -2.84 -14.85
C ALA A 83 -10.92 -3.89 -14.02
N VAL A 84 -11.26 -3.59 -12.77
CA VAL A 84 -12.04 -4.51 -11.92
C VAL A 84 -13.49 -4.66 -12.39
N ALA A 85 -14.07 -3.60 -12.99
CA ALA A 85 -15.46 -3.58 -13.43
C ALA A 85 -15.68 -4.19 -14.84
N ALA A 86 -14.67 -4.17 -15.71
CA ALA A 86 -14.79 -4.60 -17.10
C ALA A 86 -15.22 -6.08 -17.22
N GLY A 87 -16.48 -6.30 -17.57
CA GLY A 87 -16.98 -7.52 -18.20
C GLY A 87 -18.24 -7.23 -19.00
N GLU A 88 -18.45 -8.04 -20.02
CA GLU A 88 -19.25 -7.72 -21.20
C GLU A 88 -20.73 -7.40 -20.86
N GLY A 89 -21.19 -6.21 -21.24
CA GLY A 89 -22.61 -5.87 -21.38
C GLY A 89 -23.25 -4.97 -20.31
N GLY A 90 -22.55 -4.62 -19.22
CA GLY A 90 -23.13 -3.79 -18.15
C GLY A 90 -22.80 -2.30 -18.29
N SER A 91 -23.72 -1.51 -18.83
CA SER A 91 -23.68 -0.06 -18.74
C SER A 91 -23.80 0.40 -17.29
N GLY A 92 -22.68 0.87 -16.71
CA GLY A 92 -22.72 2.03 -15.80
C GLY A 92 -23.04 1.77 -14.33
N GLY A 93 -22.31 0.87 -13.67
CA GLY A 93 -22.30 0.83 -12.21
C GLY A 93 -21.09 0.06 -11.69
N SER A 94 -20.00 0.78 -11.37
CA SER A 94 -18.94 0.20 -10.55
C SER A 94 -19.57 -0.25 -9.23
N LYS A 95 -19.45 -1.53 -8.87
CA LYS A 95 -19.79 -1.92 -7.50
C LYS A 95 -18.80 -1.19 -6.60
N SER A 96 -19.32 -0.27 -5.78
CA SER A 96 -18.63 0.64 -4.85
C SER A 96 -17.72 -0.03 -3.79
N GLY A 97 -17.21 -1.26 -4.00
CA GLY A 97 -16.37 -1.97 -3.02
C GLY A 97 -15.17 -2.70 -3.60
N SER A 98 -14.93 -2.67 -4.91
CA SER A 98 -13.78 -3.36 -5.53
C SER A 98 -12.52 -2.50 -5.65
N TYR A 99 -12.61 -1.21 -5.32
CA TYR A 99 -11.48 -0.29 -5.29
C TYR A 99 -11.58 0.65 -4.09
N VAL A 100 -10.46 0.88 -3.40
CA VAL A 100 -10.32 1.94 -2.39
C VAL A 100 -8.99 2.68 -2.60
N GLY A 101 -9.07 4.00 -2.73
CA GLY A 101 -7.91 4.88 -2.79
C GLY A 101 -7.57 5.46 -1.43
N VAL A 102 -6.29 5.53 -1.10
CA VAL A 102 -5.77 6.10 0.15
C VAL A 102 -4.80 7.22 -0.17
N ASP A 103 -4.94 8.34 0.52
CA ASP A 103 -3.95 9.41 0.52
C ASP A 103 -3.88 10.08 1.90
N CYS A 104 -2.73 10.63 2.25
CA CYS A 104 -2.52 11.36 3.51
C CYS A 104 -2.83 12.86 3.40
N SER A 105 -3.01 13.36 2.17
CA SER A 105 -3.33 14.76 1.89
C SER A 105 -4.84 14.93 1.75
N GLU A 106 -5.43 15.73 2.65
CA GLU A 106 -6.86 16.07 2.61
C GLU A 106 -7.25 16.72 1.28
N GLU A 107 -6.38 17.57 0.73
CA GLU A 107 -6.58 18.22 -0.57
C GLU A 107 -6.65 17.21 -1.73
N MET A 108 -5.75 16.22 -1.73
CA MET A 108 -5.72 15.17 -2.75
C MET A 108 -6.98 14.31 -2.67
N VAL A 109 -7.35 13.85 -1.46
CA VAL A 109 -8.57 13.07 -1.25
C VAL A 109 -9.81 13.85 -1.69
N ALA A 110 -9.93 15.13 -1.33
CA ALA A 110 -11.06 15.96 -1.74
C ALA A 110 -11.12 16.12 -3.28
N THR A 111 -9.96 16.33 -3.91
CA THR A 111 -9.86 16.45 -5.37
C THR A 111 -10.24 15.14 -6.07
N ALA A 112 -9.75 14.00 -5.59
CA ALA A 112 -10.07 12.68 -6.14
C ALA A 112 -11.57 12.34 -6.00
N LYS A 113 -12.17 12.62 -4.83
CA LYS A 113 -13.63 12.45 -4.62
C LYS A 113 -14.45 13.32 -5.56
N LYS A 114 -13.99 14.55 -5.85
CA LYS A 114 -14.66 15.42 -6.81
C LYS A 114 -14.53 14.91 -8.25
N ALA A 115 -13.37 14.40 -8.63
CA ALA A 115 -13.12 13.86 -9.97
C ALA A 115 -13.82 12.51 -10.21
N HIS A 116 -13.95 11.69 -9.15
CA HIS A 116 -14.47 10.34 -9.20
C HIS A 116 -15.42 10.07 -8.02
N PRO A 117 -16.63 10.68 -8.02
CA PRO A 117 -17.56 10.61 -6.88
C PRO A 117 -18.09 9.20 -6.60
N ASP A 118 -18.02 8.30 -7.58
CA ASP A 118 -18.44 6.90 -7.45
C ASP A 118 -17.35 5.97 -6.89
N LEU A 119 -16.15 6.49 -6.63
CA LEU A 119 -15.03 5.73 -6.06
C LEU A 119 -14.80 6.09 -4.59
N GLU A 120 -14.37 5.10 -3.82
CA GLU A 120 -14.04 5.30 -2.41
C GLU A 120 -12.63 5.86 -2.26
N PHE A 121 -12.51 6.95 -1.50
CA PHE A 121 -11.22 7.51 -1.09
C PHE A 121 -11.19 7.77 0.42
N GLN A 122 -10.08 7.42 1.05
CA GLN A 122 -9.87 7.51 2.49
C GLN A 122 -8.66 8.41 2.80
N LEU A 123 -8.88 9.40 3.68
CA LEU A 123 -7.79 10.18 4.28
C LEU A 123 -7.15 9.35 5.39
N LEU A 124 -5.91 8.93 5.17
CA LEU A 124 -5.20 8.01 6.04
C LEU A 124 -3.69 8.10 5.82
N ASP A 125 -2.93 8.17 6.91
CA ASP A 125 -1.48 7.94 6.87
C ASP A 125 -1.18 6.47 7.19
N CYS A 126 -0.74 5.70 6.18
CA CYS A 126 -0.55 4.25 6.29
C CYS A 126 0.49 3.80 7.33
N LEU A 127 1.45 4.66 7.70
CA LEU A 127 2.47 4.33 8.71
C LEU A 127 2.07 4.82 10.11
N MET A 128 1.32 5.91 10.21
CA MET A 128 0.84 6.43 11.49
C MET A 128 -0.42 5.73 11.99
N GLU A 129 -1.30 5.30 11.07
CA GLU A 129 -2.60 4.67 11.36
C GLU A 129 -2.59 3.19 10.91
N LYS A 130 -1.52 2.46 11.25
CA LYS A 130 -1.21 1.10 10.74
C LYS A 130 -2.40 0.14 10.78
N TYR A 131 -3.14 0.10 11.89
CA TYR A 131 -4.25 -0.83 12.06
C TYR A 131 -5.45 -0.51 11.19
N ARG A 132 -5.82 0.78 11.09
CA ARG A 132 -6.88 1.25 10.21
C ARG A 132 -6.50 1.00 8.74
N PHE A 133 -5.23 1.18 8.40
CA PHE A 133 -4.69 0.85 7.08
C PHE A 133 -4.73 -0.66 6.77
N LEU A 134 -4.34 -1.51 7.71
CA LEU A 134 -4.41 -2.96 7.54
C LEU A 134 -5.85 -3.46 7.39
N ALA A 135 -6.79 -2.95 8.19
CA ALA A 135 -8.21 -3.26 8.07
C ALA A 135 -8.76 -2.86 6.68
N LEU A 136 -8.34 -1.70 6.18
CA LEU A 136 -8.70 -1.27 4.82
C LEU A 136 -8.12 -2.19 3.74
N CYS A 137 -6.93 -2.75 3.95
CA CYS A 137 -6.31 -3.71 3.05
C CYS A 137 -6.89 -5.13 3.14
N GLU A 138 -7.77 -5.42 4.10
CA GLU A 138 -8.25 -6.78 4.36
C GLU A 138 -8.93 -7.43 3.16
N GLY A 139 -8.43 -8.59 2.73
CA GLY A 139 -8.92 -9.28 1.54
C GLY A 139 -8.59 -8.58 0.20
N ALA A 140 -7.66 -7.62 0.18
CA ALA A 140 -7.19 -7.05 -1.08
C ALA A 140 -6.44 -8.10 -1.92
N ASP A 141 -6.84 -8.23 -3.19
CA ASP A 141 -6.15 -9.07 -4.17
C ASP A 141 -4.93 -8.36 -4.75
N CYS A 142 -5.06 -7.06 -4.98
CA CYS A 142 -4.00 -6.22 -5.56
C CYS A 142 -3.79 -4.96 -4.73
N ILE A 143 -2.53 -4.59 -4.54
CA ILE A 143 -2.15 -3.34 -3.89
C ILE A 143 -1.26 -2.53 -4.82
N PHE A 144 -1.59 -1.27 -5.04
CA PHE A 144 -0.82 -0.33 -5.85
C PHE A 144 -0.24 0.74 -4.93
N ILE A 145 1.06 0.99 -5.00
CA ILE A 145 1.78 1.92 -4.14
C ILE A 145 2.44 2.98 -5.02
N ASP A 146 1.90 4.20 -5.02
CA ASP A 146 2.50 5.39 -5.64
C ASP A 146 2.60 6.51 -4.60
N ILE A 147 3.50 6.31 -3.65
CA ILE A 147 3.79 7.29 -2.61
C ILE A 147 4.71 8.35 -3.22
N GLY A 148 4.16 9.20 -4.10
CA GLY A 148 4.89 10.27 -4.76
C GLY A 148 5.37 11.37 -3.81
N GLY A 149 6.29 12.22 -4.29
CA GLY A 149 6.82 13.38 -3.57
C GLY A 149 8.19 13.14 -2.92
N SER A 150 8.50 13.87 -1.85
CA SER A 150 9.76 13.80 -1.08
C SER A 150 9.89 12.55 -0.20
N ARG A 151 9.13 11.50 -0.50
CA ARG A 151 9.09 10.29 0.32
C ARG A 151 10.06 9.28 -0.24
N SER A 152 10.93 8.83 0.62
CA SER A 152 12.09 8.05 0.28
C SER A 152 11.77 6.56 0.17
N ALA A 153 12.65 5.80 -0.48
CA ALA A 153 12.53 4.34 -0.61
C ALA A 153 12.23 3.65 0.73
N GLU A 154 12.77 4.16 1.85
CA GLU A 154 12.53 3.63 3.19
C GLU A 154 11.05 3.61 3.57
N THR A 155 10.29 4.66 3.22
CA THR A 155 8.85 4.72 3.51
C THR A 155 8.11 3.60 2.78
N VAL A 156 8.42 3.41 1.50
CA VAL A 156 7.81 2.37 0.66
C VAL A 156 8.15 0.97 1.20
N VAL A 157 9.39 0.74 1.60
CA VAL A 157 9.86 -0.52 2.20
C VAL A 157 9.11 -0.82 3.50
N LEU A 158 8.92 0.17 4.38
CA LEU A 158 8.17 -0.02 5.64
C LEU A 158 6.69 -0.33 5.40
N VAL A 159 6.05 0.36 4.45
CA VAL A 159 4.66 0.06 4.05
C VAL A 159 4.57 -1.36 3.48
N LEU A 160 5.50 -1.74 2.61
CA LEU A 160 5.55 -3.08 2.04
C LEU A 160 5.75 -4.15 3.13
N ALA A 161 6.63 -3.91 4.11
CA ALA A 161 6.86 -4.83 5.21
C ALA A 161 5.61 -5.01 6.09
N LEU A 162 4.92 -3.90 6.37
CA LEU A 162 3.65 -3.93 7.10
C LEU A 162 2.60 -4.77 6.37
N LEU A 163 2.47 -4.57 5.05
CA LEU A 163 1.55 -5.32 4.20
C LEU A 163 1.90 -6.80 4.16
N LEU A 164 3.13 -7.16 3.79
CA LEU A 164 3.52 -8.57 3.61
C LEU A 164 3.49 -9.37 4.93
N LYS A 165 3.64 -8.72 6.08
CA LYS A 165 3.55 -9.38 7.39
C LYS A 165 2.14 -9.83 7.76
N ARG A 166 1.11 -9.12 7.28
CA ARG A 166 -0.28 -9.28 7.75
C ARG A 166 -1.24 -9.67 6.63
N MET A 167 -0.87 -9.38 5.39
CA MET A 167 -1.71 -9.52 4.20
C MET A 167 -1.10 -10.53 3.24
N GLN A 168 -1.95 -11.15 2.43
CA GLN A 168 -1.52 -12.04 1.34
C GLN A 168 -2.13 -11.60 0.01
N PRO A 169 -1.85 -10.36 -0.46
CA PRO A 169 -2.31 -9.95 -1.77
C PRO A 169 -1.64 -10.81 -2.84
N LYS A 170 -2.32 -11.05 -3.95
CA LYS A 170 -1.75 -11.79 -5.09
C LYS A 170 -0.70 -10.93 -5.80
N LEU A 171 -0.90 -9.62 -5.80
CA LEU A 171 -0.07 -8.66 -6.52
C LEU A 171 0.17 -7.39 -5.69
N VAL A 172 1.40 -6.92 -5.67
CA VAL A 172 1.75 -5.57 -5.24
C VAL A 172 2.51 -4.88 -6.36
N VAL A 173 2.05 -3.72 -6.80
CA VAL A 173 2.74 -2.89 -7.80
C VAL A 173 3.23 -1.62 -7.12
N ILE A 174 4.50 -1.30 -7.30
CA ILE A 174 5.19 -0.24 -6.57
C ILE A 174 5.81 0.72 -7.58
N LYS A 175 5.46 2.01 -7.48
CA LYS A 175 6.20 3.08 -8.16
C LYS A 175 7.14 3.75 -7.17
N CYS A 176 8.44 3.62 -7.39
CA CYS A 176 9.46 4.31 -6.60
C CYS A 176 10.80 4.32 -7.35
N GLU A 177 11.24 5.50 -7.77
CA GLU A 177 12.50 5.66 -8.52
C GLU A 177 13.71 5.24 -7.68
N GLU A 178 13.78 5.68 -6.42
CA GLU A 178 14.85 5.34 -5.49
C GLU A 178 14.92 3.83 -5.20
N LEU A 179 13.77 3.16 -5.10
CA LEU A 179 13.73 1.72 -4.85
C LEU A 179 14.21 0.92 -6.06
N VAL A 180 13.90 1.36 -7.27
CA VAL A 180 14.46 0.75 -8.49
C VAL A 180 15.98 0.93 -8.52
N ALA A 181 16.48 2.14 -8.26
CA ALA A 181 17.92 2.39 -8.21
C ALA A 181 18.63 1.54 -7.14
N ASP A 182 18.01 1.35 -5.97
CA ASP A 182 18.56 0.50 -4.90
C ASP A 182 18.60 -0.99 -5.31
N LEU A 183 17.53 -1.47 -5.96
CA LEU A 183 17.50 -2.83 -6.51
C LEU A 183 18.60 -3.04 -7.56
N ASP A 184 18.76 -2.10 -8.50
CA ASP A 184 19.76 -2.18 -9.56
C ASP A 184 21.19 -2.17 -8.99
N ALA A 185 21.42 -1.43 -7.91
CA ALA A 185 22.74 -1.32 -7.28
C ALA A 185 23.09 -2.51 -6.38
N ASN A 186 22.10 -3.13 -5.74
CA ASN A 186 22.33 -4.09 -4.66
C ASN A 186 21.83 -5.51 -4.94
N THR A 187 21.23 -5.77 -6.10
CA THR A 187 20.70 -7.08 -6.46
C THR A 187 21.10 -7.49 -7.88
N THR A 188 20.82 -8.74 -8.23
CA THR A 188 20.93 -9.22 -9.61
C THR A 188 19.56 -9.63 -10.12
N VAL A 189 19.28 -9.33 -11.38
CA VAL A 189 18.01 -9.65 -12.03
C VAL A 189 18.29 -10.70 -13.10
N ASP A 190 17.55 -11.80 -13.09
CA ASP A 190 17.70 -12.84 -14.11
C ASP A 190 17.04 -12.46 -15.45
N ASP A 191 17.16 -13.33 -16.45
CA ASP A 191 16.59 -13.12 -17.78
C ASP A 191 15.05 -13.03 -17.79
N SER A 192 14.38 -13.42 -16.69
CA SER A 192 12.94 -13.32 -16.52
C SER A 192 12.49 -12.01 -15.84
N GLY A 193 13.44 -11.19 -15.40
CA GLY A 193 13.16 -9.97 -14.64
C GLY A 193 13.00 -10.22 -13.14
N GLU A 194 13.25 -11.44 -12.65
CA GLU A 194 13.16 -11.78 -11.23
C GLU A 194 14.45 -11.40 -10.49
N VAL A 195 14.29 -10.65 -9.41
CA VAL A 195 15.36 -10.25 -8.50
C VAL A 195 15.84 -11.48 -7.72
N GLN A 196 17.09 -11.87 -7.91
CA GLN A 196 17.75 -12.93 -7.15
C GLN A 196 17.96 -12.49 -5.70
N ASP A 197 17.83 -13.42 -4.75
CA ASP A 197 17.97 -13.17 -3.32
C ASP A 197 17.08 -12.02 -2.78
N ALA A 198 15.94 -11.76 -3.43
CA ALA A 198 15.04 -10.67 -3.08
C ALA A 198 14.62 -10.66 -1.60
N ALA A 199 14.49 -11.83 -0.96
CA ALA A 199 14.15 -11.93 0.46
C ALA A 199 15.28 -11.41 1.38
N ALA A 200 16.53 -11.70 1.04
CA ALA A 200 17.69 -11.22 1.80
C ALA A 200 17.84 -9.70 1.64
N TRP A 201 17.75 -9.21 0.40
CA TRP A 201 17.74 -7.77 0.12
C TRP A 201 16.61 -7.05 0.88
N PHE A 202 15.38 -7.57 0.80
CA PHE A 202 14.23 -6.93 1.44
C PHE A 202 14.37 -6.87 2.96
N THR A 203 14.89 -7.94 3.58
CA THR A 203 15.18 -7.95 5.03
C THR A 203 16.17 -6.87 5.40
N ALA A 204 17.27 -6.74 4.65
CA ALA A 204 18.28 -5.71 4.89
C ALA A 204 17.71 -4.29 4.69
N ALA A 205 16.88 -4.09 3.66
CA ALA A 205 16.22 -2.82 3.38
C ALA A 205 15.25 -2.42 4.51
N VAL A 206 14.48 -3.37 5.04
CA VAL A 206 13.58 -3.13 6.18
C VAL A 206 14.37 -2.75 7.43
N ASP A 207 15.46 -3.45 7.73
CA ASP A 207 16.31 -3.14 8.89
C ASP A 207 16.95 -1.74 8.76
N ALA A 208 17.41 -1.37 7.56
CA ALA A 208 17.95 -0.05 7.28
C ALA A 208 16.88 1.05 7.44
N ALA A 209 15.69 0.83 6.87
CA ALA A 209 14.56 1.74 6.96
C ALA A 209 14.04 1.90 8.41
N ALA A 210 14.03 0.82 9.20
CA ALA A 210 13.64 0.88 10.61
C ALA A 210 14.61 1.76 11.41
N LYS A 211 15.92 1.55 11.25
CA LYS A 211 16.97 2.36 11.91
C LYS A 211 16.90 3.83 11.53
N SER A 212 16.63 4.15 10.26
CA SER A 212 16.47 5.54 9.81
C SER A 212 15.19 6.16 10.36
N SER A 213 14.10 5.39 10.44
CA SER A 213 12.82 5.85 11.00
C SER A 213 12.89 6.16 12.48
N GLU A 214 13.65 5.42 13.30
CA GLU A 214 13.85 5.74 14.72
C GLU A 214 14.55 7.10 14.90
N SER A 215 15.47 7.43 13.99
CA SER A 215 16.14 8.73 13.95
C SER A 215 15.19 9.88 13.56
N TRP A 216 14.24 9.62 12.65
CA TRP A 216 13.22 10.57 12.22
C TRP A 216 12.05 10.74 13.21
N GLY A 217 11.54 9.61 13.75
CA GLY A 217 10.45 9.53 14.71
C GLY A 217 10.76 10.32 15.97
N ARG A 218 11.97 10.21 16.52
CA ARG A 218 12.40 11.02 17.68
C ARG A 218 12.30 12.54 17.45
N LYS A 219 12.47 13.02 16.21
CA LYS A 219 12.44 14.47 15.92
C LYS A 219 11.03 14.99 15.58
N LYS A 220 10.14 14.15 15.04
CA LYS A 220 8.77 14.53 14.65
C LYS A 220 7.71 14.17 15.69
N ASP A 221 7.85 13.05 16.41
CA ASP A 221 6.87 12.61 17.43
C ASP A 221 6.77 13.57 18.60
N GLN A 222 7.89 14.13 19.07
CA GLN A 222 7.84 15.06 20.21
C GLN A 222 7.06 16.34 19.91
N ARG A 223 6.86 16.72 18.63
CA ARG A 223 6.19 17.97 18.28
C ARG A 223 4.71 17.80 17.90
N LYS A 224 4.20 16.58 17.75
CA LYS A 224 2.83 16.34 17.23
C LYS A 224 2.07 15.15 17.81
N ILE A 225 2.54 14.45 18.85
CA ILE A 225 1.60 13.64 19.65
C ILE A 225 0.57 14.63 20.22
N ARG A 226 -0.58 14.69 19.58
CA ARG A 226 -1.72 15.48 20.05
C ARG A 226 -2.01 14.93 21.44
N HIS A 227 -2.02 15.81 22.43
CA HIS A 227 -2.31 15.44 23.83
C HIS A 227 -3.40 14.37 23.87
N PRO A 228 -3.23 13.22 24.58
CA PRO A 228 -4.10 12.04 24.47
C PRO A 228 -5.61 12.34 24.49
N LEU A 229 -6.02 13.37 25.24
CA LEU A 229 -7.42 13.82 25.28
C LEU A 229 -7.97 14.46 24.00
N ARG A 230 -7.15 14.73 22.98
CA ARG A 230 -7.59 15.20 21.65
C ARG A 230 -8.12 14.07 20.78
N HIS A 231 -7.81 12.83 21.10
CA HIS A 231 -8.40 11.66 20.44
C HIS A 231 -9.85 11.50 20.92
N GLN A 232 -10.76 11.09 20.04
CA GLN A 232 -12.17 10.90 20.39
C GLN A 232 -12.34 9.84 21.49
N ARG A 233 -13.44 9.86 22.24
CA ARG A 233 -13.70 8.78 23.20
C ARG A 233 -14.10 7.53 22.41
N LYS A 234 -13.50 6.38 22.71
CA LYS A 234 -13.82 5.10 22.08
C LYS A 234 -14.14 4.09 23.16
N LEU A 235 -15.22 3.32 22.96
CA LEU A 235 -15.64 2.28 23.89
C LEU A 235 -15.16 0.92 23.39
N ALA A 236 -14.70 0.09 24.31
CA ALA A 236 -14.47 -1.32 24.10
C ALA A 236 -15.82 -2.08 23.98
N PRO A 237 -15.84 -3.33 23.50
CA PRO A 237 -17.06 -4.13 23.37
C PRO A 237 -17.85 -4.32 24.69
N ASN A 238 -17.16 -4.24 25.82
CA ASN A 238 -17.77 -4.29 27.17
C ASN A 238 -18.39 -2.96 27.63
N GLY A 239 -18.37 -1.91 26.79
CA GLY A 239 -18.89 -0.57 27.09
C GLY A 239 -17.94 0.32 27.91
N VAL A 240 -16.75 -0.16 28.29
CA VAL A 240 -15.75 0.63 29.02
C VAL A 240 -14.95 1.50 28.04
N GLU A 241 -14.69 2.76 28.38
CA GLU A 241 -13.86 3.63 27.54
C GLU A 241 -12.40 3.16 27.53
N ILE A 242 -11.79 3.16 26.35
CA ILE A 242 -10.38 2.83 26.16
C ILE A 242 -9.50 3.99 26.64
N CYS A 243 -8.49 3.67 27.44
CA CYS A 243 -7.62 4.67 28.06
C CYS A 243 -6.71 5.35 27.02
N ARG A 244 -7.08 6.56 26.60
CA ARG A 244 -6.29 7.36 25.66
C ARG A 244 -4.87 7.64 26.16
N TYR A 245 -4.67 7.83 27.46
CA TYR A 245 -3.33 8.04 28.03
C TYR A 245 -2.46 6.80 27.94
N TYR A 246 -3.01 5.60 28.14
CA TYR A 246 -2.26 4.36 27.96
C TYR A 246 -1.93 4.12 26.48
N GLN A 247 -2.87 4.46 25.59
CA GLN A 247 -2.76 4.18 24.16
C GLN A 247 -1.83 5.15 23.41
N PHE A 248 -1.79 6.41 23.82
CA PHE A 248 -1.04 7.49 23.15
C PHE A 248 0.06 8.12 24.02
N GLY A 249 0.41 7.51 25.14
CA GLY A 249 1.41 8.04 26.07
C GLY A 249 1.61 7.17 27.30
N GLU A 250 1.81 7.81 28.45
CA GLU A 250 1.93 7.15 29.75
C GLU A 250 0.65 7.37 30.58
N CYS A 251 0.02 6.27 31.03
CA CYS A 251 -1.09 6.32 31.97
C CYS A 251 -0.57 6.22 33.40
N HIS A 252 -0.48 7.36 34.09
CA HIS A 252 -0.03 7.39 35.50
C HIS A 252 -1.03 6.75 36.48
N ARG A 253 -2.29 6.54 36.07
CA ARG A 253 -3.31 5.90 36.92
C ARG A 253 -3.23 4.39 36.98
N ALA A 254 -2.44 3.76 36.10
CA ALA A 254 -2.29 2.30 36.10
C ALA A 254 -1.70 1.77 37.42
N SER A 255 -0.87 2.58 38.08
CA SER A 255 -0.19 2.28 39.35
C SER A 255 -0.94 2.77 40.60
N ASP A 256 -2.08 3.47 40.44
CA ASP A 256 -2.82 3.98 41.59
C ASP A 256 -3.52 2.83 42.35
N PRO A 257 -3.77 2.95 43.67
CA PRO A 257 -4.46 1.93 44.45
C PRO A 257 -5.86 1.56 43.95
N GLY A 258 -6.49 2.40 43.12
CA GLY A 258 -7.77 2.14 42.47
C GLY A 258 -7.67 1.75 40.98
N GLY A 259 -6.45 1.69 40.44
CA GLY A 259 -6.19 1.44 39.03
C GLY A 259 -6.74 2.53 38.10
N CYS A 260 -6.50 2.34 36.80
CA CYS A 260 -7.14 3.15 35.78
C CYS A 260 -8.57 2.61 35.54
N PRO A 261 -9.63 3.45 35.60
CA PRO A 261 -11.01 3.00 35.36
C PRO A 261 -11.31 2.73 33.87
N TYR A 262 -10.31 2.85 33.00
CA TYR A 262 -10.44 2.74 31.55
C TYR A 262 -9.76 1.46 31.04
N GLU A 263 -10.22 0.96 29.90
CA GLU A 263 -9.70 -0.26 29.28
C GLU A 263 -8.27 -0.05 28.75
N HIS A 264 -7.34 -0.89 29.21
CA HIS A 264 -5.94 -0.90 28.78
C HIS A 264 -5.63 -2.12 27.90
N GLY A 265 -6.45 -3.17 27.98
CA GLY A 265 -6.20 -4.45 27.34
C GLY A 265 -6.42 -4.45 25.83
N LEU A 266 -7.08 -3.44 25.26
CA LEU A 266 -7.41 -3.35 23.83
C LEU A 266 -6.78 -2.12 23.19
N CYS A 267 -6.18 -2.28 22.01
CA CYS A 267 -5.67 -1.18 21.21
C CYS A 267 -6.77 -0.20 20.82
N TYR A 268 -6.52 1.11 20.94
CA TYR A 268 -7.49 2.15 20.59
C TYR A 268 -7.90 2.08 19.11
N GLU A 269 -7.01 1.68 18.19
CA GLU A 269 -7.32 1.67 16.76
C GLU A 269 -8.11 0.44 16.32
N CYS A 270 -7.59 -0.77 16.56
CA CYS A 270 -8.23 -2.02 16.10
C CYS A 270 -9.14 -2.72 17.10
N LEU A 271 -9.14 -2.34 18.38
CA LEU A 271 -9.83 -3.04 19.46
C LEU A 271 -9.32 -4.47 19.75
N GLU A 272 -8.14 -4.84 19.23
CA GLU A 272 -7.49 -6.12 19.51
C GLU A 272 -6.51 -6.00 20.70
N PRO A 273 -6.30 -7.07 21.48
CA PRO A 273 -5.37 -7.05 22.59
C PRO A 273 -3.89 -7.16 22.15
N GLY A 274 -2.99 -6.93 23.11
CA GLY A 274 -1.56 -7.23 22.98
C GLY A 274 -0.67 -6.11 22.44
N HIS A 275 -1.21 -4.91 22.20
CA HIS A 275 -0.44 -3.74 21.78
C HIS A 275 -1.21 -2.43 22.06
N ARG A 276 -0.49 -1.31 22.09
CA ARG A 276 -1.04 0.05 22.14
C ARG A 276 -1.17 0.63 20.74
N ALA A 277 -1.95 1.70 20.60
CA ALA A 277 -2.09 2.42 19.34
C ALA A 277 -0.76 2.96 18.79
N LEU A 278 0.19 3.28 19.67
CA LEU A 278 1.53 3.76 19.28
C LEU A 278 2.57 2.65 19.03
N ASP A 279 2.26 1.39 19.32
CA ASP A 279 3.17 0.26 19.05
C ASP A 279 3.05 -0.18 17.56
#